data_AF-A0A803M5Q9-F1
#
_entry.id   AF-A0A803M5Q9-F1
#
_cell.length_a   1.000
_cell.length_b   1.000
_cell.length_c   1.000
_cell.angle_alpha   90.00
_cell.angle_beta   90.00
_cell.angle_gamma   90.00
#
_symmetry.space_group_name_H-M   'P 1'
#
loop_
_entity.id
_entity.type
_entity.pdbx_description
1 polymer ?
#
loop_
_entity_poly.entity_id
_entity_poly.type
_entity_poly.pdbx_seq_one_letter_code
_entity_poly.pdbx_strand_id
1 'polypeptide(L)'
;MPLEKIEIFNSLENWASDNILVHLKPIEKCWQPQDFLPEPNSDAFYEQIKEMQERAKEVPDDYFVVLVGHMVTEEALPTYQTMLNTMDGVRDETGASPTSWATWTRAWTAEENRHGDLLNKYLYLSGRVDMRAVEKTIQYLIGSGMDPKAENNPYLGYIYTSFQERATFISHGNAARLAKQHGDLKLAQICGLIAADEKRHETAYSKIVQKLFEIDPDTTILAFADMMRKKISMPAHLMYDDRDYNLFDHFAAIAARLGVYSARDYADVMEHLVGYWQVEKLTGLSSEGRKAQEYVCGLPQRIRIIDERAREKAKQAPSVSFSWVYDREVNL
;
A
#
# COMPACT_ATOMS: atom_id res chain seq x y z
N MET A 1 10.69 0.59 21.35
CA MET A 1 12.14 0.63 21.01
C MET A 1 12.94 1.10 22.24
N PRO A 2 14.20 0.69 22.48
CA PRO A 2 15.02 1.28 23.55
C PRO A 2 15.16 2.80 23.38
N LEU A 3 15.07 3.57 24.48
CA LEU A 3 15.08 5.04 24.43
C LEU A 3 16.38 5.58 23.82
N GLU A 4 17.52 4.91 24.04
CA GLU A 4 18.80 5.33 23.46
C GLU A 4 18.80 5.31 21.92
N LYS A 5 17.91 4.53 21.27
CA LYS A 5 17.83 4.48 19.80
C LYS A 5 17.03 5.64 19.21
N ILE A 6 16.34 6.45 20.02
CA ILE A 6 15.70 7.69 19.55
C ILE A 6 16.77 8.65 19.01
N GLU A 7 17.93 8.73 19.68
CA GLU A 7 19.03 9.61 19.27
C GLU A 7 19.59 9.28 17.88
N ILE A 8 19.43 8.04 17.41
CA ILE A 8 19.79 7.66 16.03
C ILE A 8 18.99 8.51 15.04
N PHE A 9 17.68 8.59 15.20
CA PHE A 9 16.81 9.35 14.29
C PHE A 9 17.01 10.86 14.41
N ASN A 10 17.26 11.37 15.63
CA ASN A 10 17.67 12.76 15.84
C ASN A 10 18.96 13.10 15.07
N SER A 11 19.96 12.21 15.13
CA SER A 11 21.25 12.41 14.45
C SER A 11 21.14 12.32 12.92
N LEU A 12 20.12 11.64 12.40
CA LEU A 12 19.87 11.45 10.98
C LEU A 12 19.00 12.55 10.35
N GLU A 13 18.64 13.59 11.10
CA GLU A 13 17.79 14.69 10.63
C GLU A 13 18.31 15.35 9.33
N ASN A 14 19.57 15.79 9.29
CA ASN A 14 20.18 16.35 8.08
C ASN A 14 20.31 15.30 6.96
N TRP A 15 20.60 14.06 7.32
CA TRP A 15 20.67 12.97 6.35
C TRP A 15 19.30 12.74 5.68
N ALA A 16 18.21 12.79 6.45
CA ALA A 16 16.86 12.66 5.94
C ALA A 16 16.48 13.82 5.02
N SER A 17 16.84 15.06 5.38
CA SER A 17 16.69 16.22 4.50
C SER A 17 17.35 15.98 3.12
N ASP A 18 18.60 15.52 3.12
CA ASP A 18 19.40 15.43 1.89
C ASP A 18 19.11 14.16 1.06
N ASN A 19 18.61 13.09 1.69
CA ASN A 19 18.49 11.77 1.07
C ASN A 19 17.07 11.23 0.95
N ILE A 20 16.13 11.73 1.78
CA ILE A 20 14.74 11.26 1.85
C ILE A 20 13.80 12.31 1.27
N LEU A 21 13.87 13.57 1.71
CA LEU A 21 12.97 14.62 1.23
C LEU A 21 13.11 14.90 -0.27
N VAL A 22 14.27 14.59 -0.85
CA VAL A 22 14.52 14.68 -2.31
C VAL A 22 13.64 13.75 -3.15
N HIS A 23 13.00 12.75 -2.53
CA HIS A 23 12.05 11.85 -3.20
C HIS A 23 10.64 12.43 -3.33
N LEU A 24 10.32 13.48 -2.56
CA LEU A 24 9.06 14.21 -2.68
C LEU A 24 9.06 15.04 -3.95
N LYS A 25 7.93 15.06 -4.67
CA LYS A 25 7.75 15.96 -5.80
C LYS A 25 7.31 17.32 -5.26
N PRO A 26 7.90 18.43 -5.74
CA PRO A 26 7.34 19.75 -5.49
C PRO A 26 5.89 19.82 -5.96
N ILE A 27 5.00 20.42 -5.17
CA ILE A 27 3.55 20.48 -5.44
C ILE A 27 3.24 20.98 -6.85
N GLU A 28 3.96 22.02 -7.31
CA GLU A 28 3.81 22.61 -8.66
C GLU A 28 4.19 21.67 -9.82
N LYS A 29 4.80 20.51 -9.52
CA LYS A 29 5.15 19.45 -10.46
C LYS A 29 4.39 18.16 -10.20
N CYS A 30 3.53 18.13 -9.19
CA CYS A 30 2.65 17.01 -8.92
C CYS A 30 1.48 17.02 -9.90
N TRP A 31 1.07 15.82 -10.30
CA TRP A 31 -0.23 15.65 -10.93
C TRP A 31 -1.33 15.93 -9.90
N GLN A 32 -2.50 16.36 -10.35
CA GLN A 32 -3.69 16.53 -9.53
C GLN A 32 -4.84 15.64 -10.05
N PRO A 33 -5.78 15.21 -9.19
CA PRO A 33 -6.90 14.37 -9.63
C PRO A 33 -7.65 14.93 -10.85
N GLN A 34 -7.81 16.26 -10.91
CA GLN A 34 -8.51 16.93 -12.01
C GLN A 34 -7.84 16.72 -13.39
N ASP A 35 -6.53 16.46 -13.44
CA ASP A 35 -5.81 16.21 -14.70
C ASP A 35 -6.32 14.94 -15.44
N PHE A 36 -7.00 14.05 -14.72
CA PHE A 36 -7.46 12.74 -15.21
C PHE A 36 -8.98 12.55 -15.13
N LEU A 37 -9.71 13.57 -14.69
CA LEU A 37 -11.17 13.54 -14.57
C LEU A 37 -11.82 14.45 -15.63
N PRO A 38 -13.11 14.24 -15.95
CA PRO A 38 -13.86 15.20 -16.75
C PRO A 38 -13.77 16.63 -16.19
N GLU A 39 -13.58 17.61 -17.06
CA GLU A 39 -13.42 19.03 -16.68
C GLU A 39 -14.79 19.66 -16.39
N PRO A 40 -15.14 19.94 -15.12
CA PRO A 40 -16.49 20.39 -14.75
C PRO A 40 -16.88 21.74 -15.36
N ASN A 41 -15.92 22.60 -15.72
CA ASN A 41 -16.18 23.89 -16.34
C ASN A 41 -16.08 23.86 -17.89
N SER A 42 -16.03 22.67 -18.49
CA SER A 42 -16.01 22.51 -19.95
C SER A 42 -17.42 22.33 -20.50
N ASP A 43 -17.70 22.92 -21.67
CA ASP A 43 -18.93 22.64 -22.44
C ASP A 43 -19.08 21.14 -22.79
N ALA A 44 -17.97 20.39 -22.80
CA ALA A 44 -17.93 18.96 -23.07
C ALA A 44 -18.04 18.09 -21.80
N PHE A 45 -18.25 18.65 -20.61
CA PHE A 45 -18.24 17.90 -19.35
C PHE A 45 -19.14 16.66 -19.36
N TYR A 46 -20.40 16.82 -19.78
CA TYR A 46 -21.35 15.71 -19.84
C TYR A 46 -20.97 14.64 -20.88
N GLU A 47 -20.37 15.05 -22.00
CA GLU A 47 -19.87 14.11 -23.01
C GLU A 47 -18.68 13.31 -22.47
N GLN A 48 -17.74 13.97 -21.79
CA GLN A 48 -16.59 13.32 -21.16
C GLN A 48 -17.01 12.31 -20.09
N ILE A 49 -18.03 12.61 -19.29
CA ILE A 49 -18.64 11.65 -18.34
C ILE A 49 -19.22 10.46 -19.09
N LYS A 50 -20.02 10.71 -20.14
CA LYS A 50 -20.66 9.65 -20.92
C LYS A 50 -19.62 8.72 -21.54
N GLU A 51 -18.58 9.25 -22.16
CA GLU A 51 -17.49 8.45 -22.72
C GLU A 51 -16.79 7.59 -21.66
N MET A 52 -16.59 8.13 -20.45
CA MET A 52 -16.03 7.39 -19.33
C MET A 52 -16.95 6.24 -18.89
N GLN A 53 -18.26 6.49 -18.79
CA GLN A 53 -19.23 5.46 -18.45
C GLN A 53 -19.33 4.37 -19.52
N GLU A 54 -19.22 4.72 -20.80
CA GLU A 54 -19.20 3.71 -21.88
C GLU A 54 -17.97 2.80 -21.76
N ARG A 55 -16.76 3.34 -21.48
CA ARG A 55 -15.58 2.51 -21.23
C ARG A 55 -15.73 1.64 -19.98
N ALA A 56 -16.30 2.20 -18.91
CA ALA A 56 -16.50 1.49 -17.64
C ALA A 56 -17.45 0.29 -17.75
N LYS A 57 -18.34 0.24 -18.76
CA LYS A 57 -19.21 -0.93 -19.02
C LYS A 57 -18.44 -2.16 -19.53
N GLU A 58 -17.32 -1.94 -20.21
CA GLU A 58 -16.47 -3.02 -20.76
C GLU A 58 -15.54 -3.64 -19.69
N VAL A 59 -15.48 -3.05 -18.50
CA VAL A 59 -14.67 -3.50 -17.38
C VAL A 59 -15.54 -4.38 -16.45
N PRO A 60 -15.14 -5.63 -16.14
CA PRO A 60 -15.96 -6.58 -15.40
C PRO A 60 -16.09 -6.20 -13.91
N ASP A 61 -17.15 -6.70 -13.26
CA ASP A 61 -17.40 -6.44 -11.83
C ASP A 61 -16.27 -6.96 -10.93
N ASP A 62 -15.64 -8.09 -11.28
CA ASP A 62 -14.44 -8.61 -10.60
C ASP A 62 -13.35 -7.54 -10.45
N TYR A 63 -13.11 -6.76 -11.51
CA TYR A 63 -12.12 -5.69 -11.51
C TYR A 63 -12.58 -4.53 -10.63
N PHE A 64 -13.87 -4.15 -10.69
CA PHE A 64 -14.41 -3.09 -9.85
C PHE A 64 -14.35 -3.43 -8.36
N VAL A 65 -14.57 -4.69 -7.97
CA VAL A 65 -14.38 -5.12 -6.57
C VAL A 65 -12.95 -4.86 -6.11
N VAL A 66 -11.95 -5.19 -6.93
CA VAL A 66 -10.54 -4.93 -6.59
C VAL A 66 -10.22 -3.44 -6.57
N LEU A 67 -10.70 -2.67 -7.56
CA LEU A 67 -10.48 -1.23 -7.62
C LEU A 67 -11.13 -0.50 -6.44
N VAL A 68 -12.32 -0.94 -6.00
CA VAL A 68 -12.97 -0.44 -4.79
C VAL A 68 -12.13 -0.78 -3.56
N GLY A 69 -11.63 -2.01 -3.43
CA GLY A 69 -10.75 -2.37 -2.32
C GLY A 69 -9.48 -1.52 -2.25
N HIS A 70 -8.88 -1.19 -3.40
CA HIS A 70 -7.79 -0.21 -3.47
C HIS A 70 -8.25 1.16 -2.96
N MET A 71 -9.34 1.70 -3.52
CA MET A 71 -9.83 3.04 -3.15
C MET A 71 -10.19 3.15 -1.67
N VAL A 72 -10.87 2.15 -1.10
CA VAL A 72 -11.20 2.10 0.34
C VAL A 72 -9.94 2.09 1.19
N THR A 73 -8.89 1.40 0.73
CA THR A 73 -7.59 1.42 1.39
C THR A 73 -6.97 2.82 1.31
N GLU A 74 -6.98 3.50 0.17
CA GLU A 74 -6.44 4.87 0.05
C GLU A 74 -7.19 5.87 0.93
N GLU A 75 -8.53 5.77 1.01
CA GLU A 75 -9.37 6.70 1.79
C GLU A 75 -9.16 6.56 3.31
N ALA A 76 -8.57 5.46 3.78
CA ALA A 76 -8.20 5.28 5.19
C ALA A 76 -6.88 5.97 5.58
N LEU A 77 -6.39 6.88 4.73
CA LEU A 77 -5.18 7.69 4.94
C LEU A 77 -5.00 8.31 6.35
N PRO A 78 -6.04 8.80 7.05
CA PRO A 78 -5.86 9.30 8.41
C PRO A 78 -5.25 8.28 9.37
N THR A 79 -5.56 6.99 9.18
CA THR A 79 -4.96 5.89 9.96
C THR A 79 -3.47 5.75 9.68
N TYR A 80 -3.03 5.94 8.43
CA TYR A 80 -1.64 5.76 8.03
C TYR A 80 -0.76 6.91 8.49
N GLN A 81 -1.22 8.15 8.35
CA GLN A 81 -0.53 9.30 8.95
C GLN A 81 -0.44 9.15 10.49
N THR A 82 -1.52 8.70 11.13
CA THR A 82 -1.51 8.42 12.57
C THR A 82 -0.47 7.37 12.91
N MET A 83 -0.38 6.28 12.14
CA MET A 83 0.61 5.22 12.31
C MET A 83 2.05 5.77 12.23
N LEU A 84 2.38 6.59 11.23
CA LEU A 84 3.68 7.28 11.16
C LEU A 84 3.92 8.17 12.40
N ASN A 85 2.91 8.90 12.85
CA ASN A 85 2.98 9.74 14.04
C ASN A 85 2.94 8.97 15.37
N THR A 86 2.81 7.64 15.36
CA THR A 86 3.03 6.83 16.56
C THR A 86 4.50 6.45 16.77
N MET A 87 5.36 6.62 15.76
CA MET A 87 6.74 6.13 15.79
C MET A 87 7.66 7.07 16.60
N ASP A 88 8.38 6.48 17.56
CA ASP A 88 9.32 7.16 18.44
C ASP A 88 10.47 7.80 17.65
N GLY A 89 10.79 9.06 17.93
CA GLY A 89 11.91 9.77 17.30
C GLY A 89 11.64 10.35 15.90
N VAL A 90 10.51 10.02 15.28
CA VAL A 90 10.16 10.51 13.92
C VAL A 90 8.77 11.15 13.82
N ARG A 91 7.90 10.97 14.82
CA ARG A 91 6.56 11.56 14.86
C ARG A 91 6.56 13.09 14.84
N ASP A 92 5.48 13.66 14.32
CA ASP A 92 5.22 15.10 14.39
C ASP A 92 4.65 15.50 15.76
N GLU A 93 5.46 16.18 16.58
CA GLU A 93 5.09 16.59 17.94
C GLU A 93 4.07 17.74 17.99
N THR A 94 3.90 18.51 16.91
CA THR A 94 3.08 19.74 16.94
C THR A 94 2.03 19.81 15.82
N GLY A 95 2.06 18.87 14.87
CA GLY A 95 1.32 18.95 13.61
C GLY A 95 1.95 19.88 12.58
N ALA A 96 3.05 20.55 12.93
CA ALA A 96 3.82 21.43 12.08
C ALA A 96 5.31 21.42 12.47
N SER A 97 5.81 20.32 13.05
CA SER A 97 7.20 20.22 13.48
C SER A 97 8.14 20.44 12.28
N PRO A 98 9.21 21.24 12.43
CA PRO A 98 10.13 21.54 11.32
C PRO A 98 11.10 20.40 11.01
N THR A 99 11.03 19.27 11.73
CA THR A 99 11.90 18.12 11.45
C THR A 99 11.62 17.54 10.07
N SER A 100 12.64 16.92 9.49
CA SER A 100 12.64 16.28 8.19
C SER A 100 11.71 15.07 8.22
N TRP A 101 11.71 14.35 9.34
CA TRP A 101 10.77 13.25 9.57
C TRP A 101 9.31 13.70 9.55
N ALA A 102 8.97 14.77 10.28
CA ALA A 102 7.62 15.32 10.28
C ALA A 102 7.25 15.93 8.92
N THR A 103 8.20 16.60 8.27
CA THR A 103 8.03 17.14 6.92
C THR A 103 7.76 16.04 5.90
N TRP A 104 8.49 14.91 5.97
CA TRP A 104 8.20 13.73 5.18
C TRP A 104 6.79 13.22 5.45
N THR A 105 6.42 12.95 6.70
CA THR A 105 5.09 12.43 7.06
C THR A 105 3.97 13.31 6.50
N ARG A 106 4.05 14.63 6.65
CA ARG A 106 3.04 15.55 6.12
C ARG A 106 3.01 15.59 4.59
N ALA A 107 4.18 15.64 3.95
CA ALA A 107 4.27 15.74 2.50
C ALA A 107 3.89 14.42 1.78
N TRP A 108 4.32 13.29 2.33
CA TRP A 108 3.86 11.95 1.92
C TRP A 108 2.33 11.88 2.01
N THR A 109 1.75 12.23 3.16
CA THR A 109 0.29 12.25 3.35
C THR A 109 -0.40 13.15 2.31
N ALA A 110 0.17 14.30 1.98
CA ALA A 110 -0.37 15.19 0.96
C ALA A 110 -0.29 14.58 -0.46
N GLU A 111 0.76 13.82 -0.76
CA GLU A 111 0.86 13.08 -2.02
C GLU A 111 -0.17 11.93 -2.08
N GLU A 112 -0.32 11.15 -1.00
CA GLU A 112 -1.28 10.04 -0.85
C GLU A 112 -2.73 10.47 -1.00
N ASN A 113 -3.11 11.61 -0.42
CA ASN A 113 -4.50 12.08 -0.45
C ASN A 113 -5.08 12.11 -1.87
N ARG A 114 -4.25 12.43 -2.87
CA ARG A 114 -4.66 12.51 -4.27
C ARG A 114 -5.07 11.15 -4.84
N HIS A 115 -4.57 10.03 -4.30
CA HIS A 115 -4.87 8.69 -4.77
C HIS A 115 -6.32 8.33 -4.48
N GLY A 116 -6.73 8.44 -3.21
CA GLY A 116 -8.12 8.27 -2.78
C GLY A 116 -9.05 9.23 -3.52
N ASP A 117 -8.69 10.52 -3.56
CA ASP A 117 -9.47 11.55 -4.25
C ASP A 117 -9.78 11.23 -5.72
N LEU A 118 -8.78 10.73 -6.46
CA LEU A 118 -8.89 10.40 -7.88
C LEU A 118 -9.71 9.12 -8.08
N LEU A 119 -9.41 8.06 -7.32
CA LEU A 119 -10.13 6.80 -7.40
C LEU A 119 -11.59 6.94 -6.99
N ASN A 120 -11.88 7.73 -5.96
CA ASN A 120 -13.23 8.01 -5.48
C ASN A 120 -14.07 8.67 -6.57
N LYS A 121 -13.59 9.79 -7.12
CA LYS A 121 -14.30 10.51 -8.20
C LYS A 121 -14.44 9.65 -9.45
N TYR A 122 -13.43 8.83 -9.78
CA TYR A 122 -13.52 7.88 -10.87
C TYR A 122 -14.65 6.86 -10.64
N LEU A 123 -14.66 6.20 -9.48
CA LEU A 123 -15.68 5.20 -9.13
C LEU A 123 -17.08 5.81 -9.08
N TYR A 124 -17.22 7.00 -8.50
CA TYR A 124 -18.47 7.76 -8.47
C TYR A 124 -19.01 8.02 -9.88
N LEU A 125 -18.18 8.57 -10.78
CA LEU A 125 -18.59 8.89 -12.15
C LEU A 125 -18.84 7.66 -13.01
N SER A 126 -18.19 6.52 -12.70
CA SER A 126 -18.32 5.28 -13.47
C SER A 126 -19.75 4.73 -13.51
N GLY A 127 -20.53 4.95 -12.44
CA GLY A 127 -21.86 4.37 -12.27
C GLY A 127 -21.87 2.84 -12.12
N ARG A 128 -20.70 2.21 -11.87
CA ARG A 128 -20.57 0.74 -11.79
C ARG A 128 -20.70 0.18 -10.38
N VAL A 129 -20.56 1.03 -9.35
CA VAL A 129 -20.46 0.63 -7.94
C VAL A 129 -21.46 1.36 -7.06
N ASP A 130 -21.85 0.74 -5.94
CA ASP A 130 -22.71 1.35 -4.92
C ASP A 130 -21.86 2.21 -3.97
N MET A 131 -21.73 3.50 -4.30
CA MET A 131 -20.95 4.44 -3.50
C MET A 131 -21.40 4.51 -2.04
N ARG A 132 -22.70 4.29 -1.74
CA ARG A 132 -23.18 4.30 -0.35
C ARG A 132 -22.61 3.13 0.46
N ALA A 133 -22.53 1.95 -0.15
CA ALA A 133 -21.90 0.78 0.49
C ALA A 133 -20.40 1.01 0.68
N VAL A 134 -19.73 1.60 -0.31
CA VAL A 134 -18.31 1.92 -0.25
C VAL A 134 -18.01 2.95 0.84
N GLU A 135 -18.77 4.05 0.91
CA GLU A 135 -18.64 5.10 1.94
C GLU A 135 -18.84 4.55 3.36
N LYS A 136 -19.83 3.67 3.56
CA LYS A 136 -19.99 2.96 4.85
C LYS A 136 -18.76 2.11 5.19
N THR A 137 -18.20 1.42 4.20
CA THR A 137 -17.00 0.58 4.38
C THR A 137 -15.81 1.43 4.82
N ILE A 138 -15.59 2.57 4.17
CA ILE A 138 -14.55 3.54 4.54
C ILE A 138 -14.75 4.02 5.98
N GLN A 139 -15.98 4.37 6.34
CA GLN A 139 -16.31 4.83 7.69
C GLN A 139 -16.03 3.76 8.75
N TYR A 140 -16.38 2.50 8.50
CA TYR A 140 -16.03 1.38 9.38
C TYR A 140 -14.53 1.18 9.47
N LEU A 141 -13.81 1.25 8.34
CA LEU A 141 -12.38 1.00 8.31
C LEU A 141 -11.61 2.08 9.09
N ILE A 142 -11.90 3.37 8.86
CA ILE A 142 -11.29 4.47 9.62
C ILE A 142 -11.65 4.36 11.11
N GLY A 143 -12.90 4.05 11.44
CA GLY A 143 -13.34 3.87 12.82
C GLY A 143 -12.71 2.66 13.52
N SER A 144 -12.36 1.62 12.77
CA SER A 144 -11.65 0.43 13.27
C SER A 144 -10.15 0.68 13.41
N GLY A 145 -9.59 1.55 12.58
CA GLY A 145 -8.15 1.76 12.47
C GLY A 145 -7.43 0.51 11.99
N MET A 146 -6.16 0.40 12.36
CA MET A 146 -5.30 -0.74 12.02
C MET A 146 -4.21 -0.87 13.09
N ASP A 147 -3.85 -2.11 13.44
CA ASP A 147 -2.64 -2.40 14.21
C ASP A 147 -1.57 -3.07 13.33
N PRO A 148 -0.53 -2.34 12.86
CA PRO A 148 0.57 -2.93 12.09
C PRO A 148 1.53 -3.75 12.94
N LYS A 149 1.36 -3.78 14.28
CA LYS A 149 2.26 -4.42 15.25
C LYS A 149 3.69 -3.89 15.15
N ALA A 150 3.79 -2.60 14.82
CA ALA A 150 5.05 -1.86 14.68
C ALA A 150 5.53 -1.25 16.01
N GLU A 151 4.75 -1.34 17.10
CA GLU A 151 5.19 -1.08 18.49
C GLU A 151 5.88 0.28 18.70
N ASN A 152 5.36 1.33 18.06
CA ASN A 152 5.96 2.68 18.08
C ASN A 152 7.43 2.71 17.61
N ASN A 153 7.92 1.64 16.97
CA ASN A 153 9.32 1.44 16.66
C ASN A 153 9.59 1.76 15.18
N PRO A 154 10.35 2.81 14.85
CA PRO A 154 10.63 3.16 13.46
C PRO A 154 11.37 2.07 12.68
N TYR A 155 12.12 1.16 13.33
CA TYR A 155 12.73 0.02 12.63
C TYR A 155 11.64 -0.91 12.07
N LEU A 156 10.64 -1.25 12.88
CA LEU A 156 9.51 -2.07 12.45
C LEU A 156 8.63 -1.28 11.47
N GLY A 157 8.37 -0.01 11.77
CA GLY A 157 7.56 0.90 10.97
C GLY A 157 8.09 1.09 9.55
N TYR A 158 9.37 1.42 9.38
CA TYR A 158 9.95 1.63 8.05
C TYR A 158 10.15 0.35 7.25
N ILE A 159 10.32 -0.80 7.91
CA ILE A 159 10.27 -2.10 7.22
C ILE A 159 8.85 -2.40 6.74
N TYR A 160 7.85 -2.12 7.57
CA TYR A 160 6.44 -2.24 7.21
C TYR A 160 6.09 -1.35 6.02
N THR A 161 6.43 -0.06 6.05
CA THR A 161 6.12 0.86 4.94
C THR A 161 6.89 0.50 3.67
N SER A 162 8.17 0.15 3.75
CA SER A 162 8.94 -0.32 2.57
C SER A 162 8.27 -1.51 1.88
N PHE A 163 7.69 -2.42 2.67
CA PHE A 163 6.96 -3.58 2.14
C PHE A 163 5.63 -3.16 1.51
N GLN A 164 4.84 -2.35 2.22
CA GLN A 164 3.50 -1.95 1.77
C GLN A 164 3.54 -1.11 0.50
N GLU A 165 4.43 -0.13 0.42
CA GLU A 165 4.59 0.74 -0.76
C GLU A 165 4.97 -0.07 -2.00
N ARG A 166 5.78 -1.11 -1.83
CA ARG A 166 6.06 -2.02 -2.95
C ARG A 166 4.85 -2.88 -3.30
N ALA A 167 4.07 -3.31 -2.31
CA ALA A 167 2.86 -4.08 -2.53
C ALA A 167 1.81 -3.26 -3.30
N THR A 168 1.58 -2.01 -2.92
CA THR A 168 0.66 -1.09 -3.62
C THR A 168 1.18 -0.72 -5.00
N PHE A 169 2.50 -0.48 -5.17
CA PHE A 169 3.12 -0.30 -6.49
C PHE A 169 2.79 -1.47 -7.45
N ILE A 170 2.96 -2.71 -6.98
CA ILE A 170 2.63 -3.91 -7.77
C ILE A 170 1.13 -3.96 -8.04
N SER A 171 0.30 -3.77 -7.00
CA SER A 171 -1.16 -3.87 -7.10
C SER A 171 -1.74 -2.86 -8.10
N HIS A 172 -1.38 -1.58 -7.98
CA HIS A 172 -1.81 -0.51 -8.89
C HIS A 172 -1.25 -0.70 -10.30
N GLY A 173 0.02 -1.13 -10.42
CA GLY A 173 0.61 -1.46 -11.71
C GLY A 173 -0.09 -2.62 -12.42
N ASN A 174 -0.55 -3.63 -11.68
CA ASN A 174 -1.30 -4.76 -12.21
C ASN A 174 -2.73 -4.36 -12.59
N ALA A 175 -3.40 -3.59 -11.75
CA ALA A 175 -4.70 -2.99 -12.07
C ALA A 175 -4.64 -2.13 -13.34
N ALA A 176 -3.59 -1.31 -13.51
CA ALA A 176 -3.38 -0.52 -14.72
C ALA A 176 -3.29 -1.39 -15.99
N ARG A 177 -2.59 -2.54 -15.91
CA ARG A 177 -2.47 -3.48 -17.04
C ARG A 177 -3.82 -4.12 -17.38
N LEU A 178 -4.60 -4.50 -16.37
CA LEU A 178 -5.94 -5.06 -16.56
C LEU A 178 -6.92 -4.03 -17.15
N ALA A 179 -6.95 -2.80 -16.63
CA ALA A 179 -7.76 -1.72 -17.19
C ALA A 179 -7.49 -1.52 -18.69
N LYS A 180 -6.20 -1.53 -19.06
CA LYS A 180 -5.78 -1.43 -20.46
C LYS A 180 -6.27 -2.62 -21.31
N GLN A 181 -6.25 -3.84 -20.76
CA GLN A 181 -6.76 -5.04 -21.45
C GLN A 181 -8.27 -4.97 -21.68
N HIS A 182 -9.01 -4.36 -20.76
CA HIS A 182 -10.45 -4.10 -20.90
C HIS A 182 -10.78 -2.84 -21.72
N GLY A 183 -9.78 -2.19 -22.33
CA GLY A 183 -9.98 -1.06 -23.24
C GLY A 183 -10.09 0.31 -22.57
N ASP A 184 -9.99 0.40 -21.23
CA ASP A 184 -9.98 1.70 -20.53
C ASP A 184 -8.55 2.23 -20.32
N LEU A 185 -8.05 2.92 -21.34
CA LEU A 185 -6.72 3.54 -21.30
C LEU A 185 -6.61 4.68 -20.27
N LYS A 186 -7.71 5.39 -19.96
CA LYS A 186 -7.67 6.47 -18.98
C LYS A 186 -7.58 5.90 -17.57
N LEU A 187 -8.35 4.87 -17.26
CA LEU A 187 -8.20 4.15 -15.99
C LEU A 187 -6.80 3.53 -15.84
N ALA A 188 -6.25 2.97 -16.93
CA ALA A 188 -4.88 2.47 -16.91
C ALA A 188 -3.85 3.57 -16.58
N GLN A 189 -4.04 4.79 -17.09
CA GLN A 189 -3.20 5.95 -16.75
C GLN A 189 -3.35 6.32 -15.27
N ILE A 190 -4.59 6.39 -14.76
CA ILE A 190 -4.88 6.69 -13.34
C ILE A 190 -4.11 5.74 -12.42
N CYS A 191 -4.30 4.42 -12.59
CA CYS A 191 -3.61 3.43 -11.76
C CYS A 191 -2.08 3.47 -11.93
N GLY A 192 -1.59 3.74 -13.15
CA GLY A 192 -0.15 3.85 -13.41
C GLY A 192 0.51 5.07 -12.77
N LEU A 193 -0.22 6.18 -12.61
CA LEU A 193 0.28 7.40 -11.95
C LEU A 193 0.39 7.21 -10.45
N ILE A 194 -0.62 6.59 -9.85
CA ILE A 194 -0.60 6.21 -8.44
C ILE A 194 0.60 5.31 -8.20
N ALA A 195 0.74 4.22 -8.96
CA ALA A 195 1.91 3.33 -8.87
C ALA A 195 3.26 4.06 -9.02
N ALA A 196 3.34 5.11 -9.83
CA ALA A 196 4.58 5.88 -9.98
C ALA A 196 4.93 6.72 -8.73
N ASP A 197 3.93 7.11 -7.93
CA ASP A 197 4.15 7.74 -6.64
C ASP A 197 4.58 6.70 -5.60
N GLU A 198 3.89 5.56 -5.52
CA GLU A 198 4.26 4.41 -4.64
C GLU A 198 5.73 4.02 -4.84
N LYS A 199 6.19 4.00 -6.11
CA LYS A 199 7.58 3.64 -6.41
C LYS A 199 8.59 4.62 -5.80
N ARG A 200 8.26 5.92 -5.74
CA ARG A 200 9.12 6.93 -5.09
C ARG A 200 9.10 6.74 -3.58
N HIS A 201 7.94 6.49 -3.00
CA HIS A 201 7.81 6.27 -1.56
C HIS A 201 8.52 4.99 -1.12
N GLU A 202 8.34 3.88 -1.85
CA GLU A 202 9.10 2.64 -1.67
C GLU A 202 10.60 2.93 -1.66
N THR A 203 11.09 3.71 -2.62
CA THR A 203 12.52 4.06 -2.72
C THR A 203 12.98 4.84 -1.50
N ALA A 204 12.20 5.81 -1.03
CA ALA A 204 12.52 6.61 0.13
C ALA A 204 12.56 5.76 1.41
N TYR A 205 11.53 4.97 1.70
CA TYR A 205 11.49 4.10 2.88
C TYR A 205 12.58 3.02 2.84
N SER A 206 12.82 2.42 1.67
CA SER A 206 13.87 1.40 1.51
C SER A 206 15.25 2.00 1.78
N LYS A 207 15.49 3.27 1.43
CA LYS A 207 16.73 3.99 1.78
C LYS A 207 16.87 4.24 3.28
N ILE A 208 15.77 4.54 3.99
CA ILE A 208 15.82 4.67 5.46
C ILE A 208 16.30 3.36 6.07
N VAL A 209 15.68 2.24 5.72
CA VAL A 209 16.07 0.93 6.27
C VAL A 209 17.49 0.54 5.84
N GLN A 210 17.89 0.86 4.61
CA GLN A 210 19.27 0.68 4.17
C GLN A 210 20.25 1.45 5.06
N LYS A 211 19.94 2.70 5.41
CA LYS A 211 20.77 3.49 6.33
C LYS A 211 20.80 2.89 7.72
N LEU A 212 19.69 2.35 8.21
CA LEU A 212 19.64 1.64 9.48
C LEU A 212 20.53 0.39 9.47
N PHE A 213 20.58 -0.36 8.37
CA PHE A 213 21.53 -1.48 8.21
C PHE A 213 22.99 -1.04 8.23
N GLU A 214 23.32 0.16 7.75
CA GLU A 214 24.71 0.66 7.81
C GLU A 214 25.16 0.98 9.25
N ILE A 215 24.25 1.49 10.09
CA ILE A 215 24.59 2.04 11.41
C ILE A 215 24.27 1.10 12.57
N ASP A 216 23.26 0.24 12.40
CA ASP A 216 22.76 -0.66 13.45
C ASP A 216 22.27 -2.00 12.87
N PRO A 217 23.14 -2.74 12.15
CA PRO A 217 22.76 -3.91 11.36
C PRO A 217 22.08 -5.01 12.18
N ASP A 218 22.49 -5.22 13.44
CA ASP A 218 21.95 -6.27 14.30
C ASP A 218 20.50 -5.97 14.69
N THR A 219 20.22 -4.73 15.12
CA THR A 219 18.86 -4.32 15.47
C THR A 219 17.95 -4.35 14.24
N THR A 220 18.44 -3.87 13.10
CA THR A 220 17.64 -3.83 11.86
C THR A 220 17.30 -5.23 11.36
N ILE A 221 18.23 -6.19 11.39
CA ILE A 221 17.90 -7.57 10.95
C ILE A 221 16.93 -8.27 11.90
N LEU A 222 17.05 -8.01 13.21
CA LEU A 222 16.10 -8.53 14.20
C LEU A 222 14.70 -7.96 13.98
N ALA A 223 14.59 -6.66 13.71
CA ALA A 223 13.34 -5.99 13.37
C ALA A 223 12.73 -6.55 12.08
N PHE A 224 13.55 -6.79 11.06
CA PHE A 224 13.07 -7.38 9.81
C PHE A 224 12.53 -8.80 10.02
N ALA A 225 13.28 -9.65 10.72
CA ALA A 225 12.82 -10.98 11.06
C ALA A 225 11.55 -10.97 11.90
N ASP A 226 11.42 -10.02 12.84
CA ASP A 226 10.23 -9.88 13.68
C ASP A 226 8.98 -9.53 12.86
N MET A 227 9.04 -8.50 12.00
CA MET A 227 7.94 -8.16 11.10
C MET A 227 7.54 -9.34 10.20
N MET A 228 8.53 -10.10 9.72
CA MET A 228 8.27 -11.28 8.90
C MET A 228 7.64 -12.44 9.69
N ARG A 229 7.94 -12.60 10.99
CA ARG A 229 7.26 -13.58 11.86
C ARG A 229 5.82 -13.17 12.16
N LYS A 230 5.59 -11.88 12.40
CA LYS A 230 4.26 -11.30 12.60
C LYS A 230 3.39 -11.37 11.33
N LYS A 231 4.03 -11.50 10.17
CA LYS A 231 3.48 -11.32 8.82
C LYS A 231 3.08 -9.86 8.60
N ILE A 232 3.41 -9.32 7.43
CA ILE A 232 2.99 -7.98 7.06
C ILE A 232 1.48 -8.01 6.85
N SER A 233 0.74 -7.44 7.80
CA SER A 233 -0.71 -7.36 7.78
C SER A 233 -1.12 -6.23 6.84
N MET A 234 -2.09 -6.48 5.95
CA MET A 234 -2.57 -5.43 5.06
C MET A 234 -3.27 -4.32 5.85
N PRO A 235 -3.12 -3.04 5.47
CA PRO A 235 -3.70 -1.92 6.20
C PRO A 235 -5.23 -2.03 6.32
N ALA A 236 -5.90 -2.45 5.25
CA ALA A 236 -7.35 -2.61 5.21
C ALA A 236 -7.86 -3.99 5.66
N HIS A 237 -7.08 -4.78 6.42
CA HIS A 237 -7.48 -6.14 6.84
C HIS A 237 -8.73 -6.19 7.73
N LEU A 238 -9.15 -5.05 8.30
CA LEU A 238 -10.37 -4.90 9.09
C LEU A 238 -11.54 -4.31 8.28
N MET A 239 -11.48 -4.33 6.93
CA MET A 239 -12.59 -3.85 6.10
C MET A 239 -13.87 -4.62 6.40
N TYR A 240 -14.98 -3.87 6.50
CA TYR A 240 -16.30 -4.38 6.83
C TYR A 240 -17.36 -3.47 6.22
N ASP A 241 -18.39 -4.04 5.61
CA ASP A 241 -19.42 -3.32 4.85
C ASP A 241 -20.81 -3.35 5.50
N ASP A 242 -20.89 -3.70 6.79
CA ASP A 242 -22.12 -3.96 7.59
C ASP A 242 -22.71 -5.37 7.46
N ARG A 243 -22.16 -6.25 6.60
CA ARG A 243 -22.77 -7.57 6.36
C ARG A 243 -21.79 -8.71 6.15
N ASP A 244 -20.63 -8.44 5.57
CA ASP A 244 -19.59 -9.45 5.34
C ASP A 244 -18.42 -9.30 6.31
N TYR A 245 -18.36 -10.19 7.30
CA TYR A 245 -17.26 -10.23 8.27
C TYR A 245 -15.93 -10.74 7.69
N ASN A 246 -15.94 -11.34 6.49
CA ASN A 246 -14.75 -11.82 5.81
C ASN A 246 -14.45 -11.01 4.54
N LEU A 247 -14.95 -9.77 4.48
CA LEU A 247 -14.86 -8.91 3.29
C LEU A 247 -13.41 -8.77 2.78
N PHE A 248 -12.44 -8.63 3.70
CA PHE A 248 -11.02 -8.61 3.33
C PHE A 248 -10.56 -9.87 2.62
N ASP A 249 -10.90 -11.04 3.16
CA ASP A 249 -10.47 -12.32 2.61
C ASP A 249 -11.12 -12.57 1.24
N HIS A 250 -12.39 -12.21 1.08
CA HIS A 250 -13.08 -12.30 -0.20
C HIS A 250 -12.48 -11.33 -1.24
N PHE A 251 -12.23 -10.08 -0.87
CA PHE A 251 -11.53 -9.11 -1.73
C PHE A 251 -10.14 -9.61 -2.13
N ALA A 252 -9.35 -10.10 -1.17
CA ALA A 252 -8.00 -10.60 -1.40
C ALA A 252 -7.98 -11.84 -2.31
N ALA A 253 -8.99 -12.71 -2.21
CA ALA A 253 -9.14 -13.86 -3.11
C ALA A 253 -9.33 -13.41 -4.57
N ILE A 254 -10.23 -12.45 -4.81
CA ILE A 254 -10.46 -11.89 -6.15
C ILE A 254 -9.21 -11.20 -6.68
N ALA A 255 -8.53 -10.39 -5.85
CA ALA A 255 -7.29 -9.73 -6.22
C ALA A 255 -6.20 -10.75 -6.63
N ALA A 256 -6.10 -11.86 -5.91
CA ALA A 256 -5.17 -12.93 -6.24
C ALA A 256 -5.57 -13.68 -7.53
N ARG A 257 -6.87 -13.97 -7.72
CA ARG A 257 -7.38 -14.63 -8.94
C ARG A 257 -7.15 -13.78 -10.19
N LEU A 258 -7.37 -12.46 -10.11
CA LEU A 258 -7.13 -11.54 -11.21
C LEU A 258 -5.64 -11.28 -11.46
N GLY A 259 -4.75 -11.78 -10.59
CA GLY A 259 -3.32 -11.51 -10.67
C GLY A 259 -2.96 -10.05 -10.35
N VAL A 260 -3.78 -9.38 -9.55
CA VAL A 260 -3.52 -8.02 -9.06
C VAL A 260 -2.54 -8.06 -7.90
N TYR A 261 -2.80 -8.87 -6.87
CA TYR A 261 -1.85 -9.11 -5.79
C TYR A 261 -2.11 -10.47 -5.13
N SER A 262 -1.06 -11.27 -4.92
CA SER A 262 -1.15 -12.62 -4.39
C SER A 262 -0.03 -12.93 -3.39
N ALA A 263 -0.09 -14.11 -2.76
CA ALA A 263 0.98 -14.60 -1.89
C ALA A 263 2.34 -14.76 -2.61
N ARG A 264 2.33 -14.93 -3.94
CA ARG A 264 3.55 -14.92 -4.75
C ARG A 264 4.16 -13.53 -4.81
N ASP A 265 3.34 -12.50 -5.00
CA ASP A 265 3.80 -11.10 -5.02
C ASP A 265 4.34 -10.69 -3.65
N TYR A 266 3.72 -11.16 -2.55
CA TYR A 266 4.27 -11.01 -1.20
C TYR A 266 5.69 -11.59 -1.10
N ALA A 267 5.93 -12.78 -1.63
CA ALA A 267 7.25 -13.40 -1.65
C ALA A 267 8.24 -12.62 -2.53
N ASP A 268 7.80 -12.11 -3.68
CA ASP A 268 8.59 -11.30 -4.60
C ASP A 268 8.99 -9.95 -3.97
N VAL A 269 8.09 -9.31 -3.20
CA VAL A 269 8.41 -8.11 -2.41
C VAL A 269 9.48 -8.43 -1.39
N MET A 270 9.33 -9.54 -0.65
CA MET A 270 10.30 -9.93 0.36
C MET A 270 11.69 -10.19 -0.24
N GLU A 271 11.76 -10.98 -1.32
CA GLU A 271 13.00 -11.26 -2.04
C GLU A 271 13.65 -9.97 -2.56
N HIS A 272 12.85 -9.04 -3.07
CA HIS A 272 13.34 -7.74 -3.49
C HIS A 272 14.00 -6.97 -2.35
N LEU A 273 13.35 -6.85 -1.19
CA LEU A 273 13.89 -6.11 -0.04
C LEU A 273 15.14 -6.78 0.53
N VAL A 274 15.16 -8.12 0.59
CA VAL A 274 16.36 -8.90 0.96
C VAL A 274 17.54 -8.58 0.04
N GLY A 275 17.29 -8.54 -1.27
CA GLY A 275 18.29 -8.19 -2.27
C GLY A 275 18.74 -6.73 -2.19
N TYR A 276 17.78 -5.79 -2.06
CA TYR A 276 18.05 -4.35 -2.01
C TYR A 276 18.90 -3.96 -0.79
N TRP A 277 18.57 -4.49 0.39
CA TRP A 277 19.34 -4.27 1.63
C TRP A 277 20.58 -5.17 1.74
N GLN A 278 20.83 -6.02 0.74
CA GLN A 278 21.95 -6.97 0.70
C GLN A 278 22.05 -7.83 1.97
N VAL A 279 20.90 -8.28 2.49
CA VAL A 279 20.80 -8.94 3.81
C VAL A 279 21.72 -10.15 3.89
N GLU A 280 21.84 -10.94 2.83
CA GLU A 280 22.74 -12.11 2.77
C GLU A 280 24.22 -11.77 2.98
N LYS A 281 24.63 -10.54 2.66
CA LYS A 281 26.03 -10.09 2.74
C LYS A 281 26.37 -9.42 4.06
N LEU A 282 25.41 -9.25 4.96
CA LEU A 282 25.68 -8.67 6.28
C LEU A 282 26.65 -9.57 7.06
N THR A 283 27.66 -8.94 7.65
CA THR A 283 28.68 -9.60 8.48
C THR A 283 28.77 -8.89 9.83
N GLY A 284 29.47 -9.49 10.80
CA GLY A 284 29.61 -8.90 12.14
C GLY A 284 28.35 -8.93 13.00
N LEU A 285 27.29 -9.64 12.56
CA LEU A 285 26.05 -9.83 13.31
C LEU A 285 26.28 -10.71 14.55
N SER A 286 25.47 -10.47 15.59
CA SER A 286 25.35 -11.31 16.77
C SER A 286 24.85 -12.71 16.41
N SER A 287 24.85 -13.62 17.39
CA SER A 287 24.31 -14.97 17.17
C SER A 287 22.81 -14.98 16.85
N GLU A 288 22.07 -14.02 17.39
CA GLU A 288 20.63 -13.86 17.14
C GLU A 288 20.41 -13.17 15.79
N GLY A 289 21.22 -12.15 15.48
CA GLY A 289 21.24 -11.48 14.19
C GLY A 289 21.49 -12.44 13.03
N ARG A 290 22.43 -13.39 13.16
CA ARG A 290 22.66 -14.44 12.15
C ARG A 290 21.46 -15.38 11.95
N LYS A 291 20.78 -15.78 13.04
CA LYS A 291 19.56 -16.59 12.93
C LYS A 291 18.43 -15.81 12.25
N ALA A 292 18.31 -14.52 12.54
CA ALA A 292 17.36 -13.62 11.89
C ALA A 292 17.67 -13.45 10.40
N GLN A 293 18.95 -13.29 10.04
CA GLN A 293 19.44 -13.23 8.67
C GLN A 293 19.07 -14.51 7.89
N GLU A 294 19.43 -15.68 8.42
CA GLU A 294 19.10 -16.98 7.81
C GLU A 294 17.59 -17.16 7.62
N TYR A 295 16.79 -16.80 8.63
CA TYR A 295 15.33 -16.86 8.58
C TYR A 295 14.78 -15.98 7.45
N VAL A 296 15.20 -14.72 7.40
CA VAL A 296 14.72 -13.75 6.40
C VAL A 296 15.12 -14.19 4.99
N CYS A 297 16.37 -14.60 4.76
CA CYS A 297 16.82 -14.99 3.42
C CYS A 297 16.13 -16.27 2.91
N GLY A 298 15.78 -17.22 3.80
CA GLY A 298 15.10 -18.45 3.43
C GLY A 298 13.57 -18.35 3.27
N LEU A 299 12.95 -17.28 3.79
CA LEU A 299 11.50 -17.17 3.86
C LEU A 299 10.79 -16.99 2.50
N PRO A 300 11.29 -16.21 1.53
CA PRO A 300 10.62 -16.07 0.23
C PRO A 300 10.37 -17.41 -0.45
N GLN A 301 11.37 -18.28 -0.50
CA GLN A 301 11.23 -19.61 -1.10
C GLN A 301 10.23 -20.48 -0.33
N ARG A 302 10.21 -20.37 1.00
CA ARG A 302 9.23 -21.09 1.83
C ARG A 302 7.80 -20.64 1.56
N ILE A 303 7.57 -19.34 1.37
CA ILE A 303 6.25 -18.79 1.05
C ILE A 303 5.78 -19.30 -0.31
N ARG A 304 6.64 -19.26 -1.34
CA ARG A 304 6.33 -19.79 -2.68
C ARG A 304 5.84 -21.24 -2.64
N ILE A 305 6.56 -22.12 -1.91
CA ILE A 305 6.17 -23.53 -1.77
C ILE A 305 4.81 -23.71 -1.08
N ILE A 306 4.51 -22.87 -0.08
CA ILE A 306 3.22 -22.93 0.63
C ILE A 306 2.09 -22.47 -0.29
N ASP A 307 2.29 -21.39 -1.05
CA ASP A 307 1.32 -20.86 -2.02
C ASP A 307 1.03 -21.87 -3.13
N GLU A 308 2.06 -22.48 -3.73
CA GLU A 308 1.89 -23.54 -4.74
C GLU A 308 1.00 -24.68 -4.24
N ARG A 309 1.27 -25.18 -3.03
CA ARG A 309 0.46 -26.25 -2.40
C ARG A 309 -0.96 -25.80 -2.08
N ALA A 310 -1.19 -24.53 -1.75
CA ALA A 310 -2.51 -24.00 -1.48
C ALA A 310 -3.33 -23.93 -2.78
N ARG A 311 -2.73 -23.45 -3.87
CA ARG A 311 -3.36 -23.38 -5.20
C ARG A 311 -3.71 -24.76 -5.76
N GLU A 312 -2.84 -25.76 -5.60
CA GLU A 312 -3.12 -27.15 -6.02
C GLU A 312 -4.36 -27.75 -5.32
N LYS A 313 -4.63 -27.31 -4.08
CA LYS A 313 -5.78 -27.77 -3.29
C LYS A 313 -7.07 -26.98 -3.54
N ALA A 314 -6.97 -25.75 -4.04
CA ALA A 314 -8.11 -24.91 -4.37
C ALA A 314 -8.81 -25.44 -5.64
N LYS A 315 -9.90 -26.20 -5.47
CA LYS A 315 -10.76 -26.66 -6.57
C LYS A 315 -12.12 -25.98 -6.48
N GLN A 316 -12.41 -25.14 -7.49
CA GLN A 316 -13.60 -24.31 -7.65
C GLN A 316 -13.76 -23.24 -6.55
N ALA A 317 -13.59 -21.99 -6.95
CA ALA A 317 -13.90 -20.86 -6.08
C ALA A 317 -15.42 -20.62 -6.08
N PRO A 318 -16.07 -20.51 -4.92
CA PRO A 318 -17.48 -20.16 -4.84
C PRO A 318 -17.69 -18.73 -5.35
N SER A 319 -18.90 -18.45 -5.82
CA SER A 319 -19.34 -17.08 -6.09
C SER A 319 -19.83 -16.44 -4.80
N VAL A 320 -19.51 -15.16 -4.60
CA VAL A 320 -19.93 -14.36 -3.45
C VAL A 320 -20.48 -13.03 -3.94
N SER A 321 -21.58 -12.57 -3.33
CA SER A 321 -22.15 -11.25 -3.60
C SER A 321 -21.36 -10.14 -2.89
N PHE A 322 -21.04 -9.05 -3.59
CA PHE A 322 -20.37 -7.89 -3.00
C PHE A 322 -21.29 -6.67 -2.95
N SER A 323 -21.36 -6.04 -1.78
CA SER A 323 -22.15 -4.82 -1.58
C SER A 323 -21.74 -3.68 -2.50
N TRP A 324 -20.43 -3.57 -2.74
CA TRP A 324 -19.82 -2.53 -3.55
C TRP A 324 -20.28 -2.55 -5.01
N VAL A 325 -20.80 -3.68 -5.50
CA VAL A 325 -21.31 -3.84 -6.86
C VAL A 325 -22.80 -4.19 -6.85
N TYR A 326 -23.57 -3.60 -5.93
CA TYR A 326 -25.03 -3.82 -5.83
C TYR A 326 -25.42 -5.29 -5.68
N ASP A 327 -24.69 -6.03 -4.84
CA ASP A 327 -24.91 -7.45 -4.53
C ASP A 327 -24.81 -8.40 -5.73
N ARG A 328 -24.18 -7.95 -6.82
CA ARG A 328 -23.80 -8.83 -7.93
C ARG A 328 -22.76 -9.83 -7.47
N GLU A 329 -22.85 -11.04 -8.00
CA GLU A 329 -21.96 -12.15 -7.66
C GLU A 329 -20.68 -12.12 -8.50
N VAL A 330 -19.55 -12.35 -7.83
CA VAL A 330 -18.22 -12.48 -8.41
C VAL A 330 -17.57 -13.76 -7.90
N ASN A 331 -16.71 -14.37 -8.70
CA ASN A 331 -16.02 -15.61 -8.30
C ASN A 331 -14.82 -15.25 -7.41
N LEU A 332 -14.66 -15.93 -6.27
CA LEU A 332 -13.47 -15.75 -5.44
C LEU A 332 -12.17 -16.18 -6.13
#